data_AF-A0A920SK00-F1
#
_entry.id   AF-A0A920SK00-F1
#
_cell.length_a   1.000
_cell.length_b   1.000
_cell.length_c   1.000
_cell.angle_alpha   90.00
_cell.angle_beta   90.00
_cell.angle_gamma   90.00
#
_symmetry.space_group_name_H-M   'P 1'
#
loop_
_entity.id
_entity.type
_entity.pdbx_description
1 polymer ?
#
loop_
_entity_poly.entity_id
_entity_poly.type
_entity_poly.pdbx_seq_one_letter_code
_entity_poly.pdbx_strand_id
1 'polypeptide(L)'
;MLPNYFYNNNYTIVQTPSHIMIMTEMVHDVRIIPLSQTKQALPEHIRPWMGDSWGRWEGDTLVVETTNLPIEQVTAYSWLVPTGSENFKVIERFTRADEFTSIMNSQ
;
A
#
# COMPACT_ATOMS: atom_id res chain seq x y z
N MET A 1 0.57 3.62 -1.19
CA MET A 1 1.19 4.20 -2.39
C MET A 1 1.94 3.11 -3.11
N LEU A 2 1.73 2.98 -4.43
CA LEU A 2 2.48 2.05 -5.29
C LEU A 2 3.37 2.86 -6.24
N PRO A 3 4.67 2.57 -6.32
CA PRO A 3 5.56 3.27 -7.25
C PRO A 3 5.23 2.80 -8.67
N ASN A 4 4.77 3.70 -9.53
CA ASN A 4 4.55 3.42 -10.95
C ASN A 4 5.04 4.61 -11.80
N TYR A 5 6.02 4.36 -12.66
CA TYR A 5 6.69 5.37 -13.49
C TYR A 5 6.46 5.16 -15.00
N PHE A 6 5.24 4.74 -15.40
CA PHE A 6 4.79 4.59 -16.80
C PHE A 6 5.56 3.56 -17.65
N TYR A 7 6.38 2.72 -17.03
CA TYR A 7 7.09 1.63 -17.66
C TYR A 7 7.11 0.42 -16.71
N ASN A 8 6.78 -0.76 -17.24
CA ASN A 8 6.73 -2.04 -16.52
C ASN A 8 5.77 -2.10 -15.31
N ASN A 9 4.47 -2.28 -15.62
CA ASN A 9 3.38 -2.33 -14.64
C ASN A 9 3.13 -3.73 -14.06
N ASN A 10 4.15 -4.60 -14.04
CA ASN A 10 4.01 -5.94 -13.50
C ASN A 10 4.10 -5.90 -11.97
N TYR A 11 2.99 -6.28 -11.33
CA TYR A 11 2.90 -6.46 -9.89
C TYR A 11 2.81 -7.94 -9.56
N THR A 12 3.64 -8.38 -8.62
CA THR A 12 3.44 -9.66 -7.94
C THR A 12 2.71 -9.38 -6.63
N ILE A 13 1.51 -9.94 -6.50
CA ILE A 13 0.72 -9.84 -5.27
C ILE A 13 0.63 -11.24 -4.65
N VAL A 14 1.18 -11.37 -3.45
CA VAL A 14 1.10 -12.62 -2.66
C VAL A 14 0.29 -12.36 -1.42
N GLN A 15 -0.68 -13.23 -1.15
CA GLN A 15 -1.50 -13.18 0.05
C GLN A 15 -1.24 -14.38 0.94
N THR A 16 -1.14 -14.10 2.24
CA THR A 16 -1.16 -15.08 3.33
C THR A 16 -2.40 -14.80 4.19
N PRO A 17 -2.75 -15.67 5.17
CA PRO A 17 -3.84 -15.38 6.10
C PRO A 17 -3.67 -14.09 6.91
N SER A 18 -2.44 -13.59 7.06
CA SER A 18 -2.10 -12.45 7.93
C SER A 18 -1.49 -11.25 7.21
N HIS A 19 -1.09 -11.38 5.94
CA HIS A 19 -0.36 -10.33 5.22
C HIS A 19 -0.65 -10.37 3.73
N ILE A 20 -0.50 -9.21 3.09
CA ILE A 20 -0.42 -9.06 1.64
C ILE A 20 0.94 -8.46 1.30
N MET A 21 1.64 -9.09 0.38
CA MET A 21 2.85 -8.58 -0.23
C MET A 21 2.50 -8.02 -1.61
N ILE A 22 2.96 -6.81 -1.90
CA ILE A 22 2.93 -6.22 -3.24
C ILE A 22 4.37 -5.92 -3.62
N MET A 23 4.83 -6.52 -4.71
CA MET A 23 6.17 -6.33 -5.24
C MET A 23 6.09 -5.81 -6.67
N THR A 24 6.86 -4.76 -6.96
CA THR A 24 7.04 -4.25 -8.33
C THR A 24 8.27 -4.89 -8.97
N GLU A 25 8.17 -5.24 -10.26
CA GLU A 25 9.28 -5.86 -10.99
C GLU A 25 10.49 -4.89 -11.10
N MET A 26 10.23 -3.62 -11.41
CA MET A 26 11.25 -2.58 -11.39
C MET A 26 11.49 -2.08 -9.96
N VAL A 27 12.75 -1.81 -9.63
CA VAL A 27 13.25 -1.36 -8.32
C VAL A 27 13.21 -2.44 -7.21
N HIS A 28 12.43 -3.51 -7.38
CA HIS A 28 12.29 -4.62 -6.41
C HIS A 28 11.84 -4.15 -5.01
N ASP A 29 11.14 -3.03 -4.94
CA ASP A 29 10.54 -2.58 -3.69
C ASP A 29 9.40 -3.53 -3.31
N VAL A 30 9.44 -3.99 -2.06
CA VAL A 30 8.42 -4.87 -1.49
C VAL A 30 7.64 -4.09 -0.44
N ARG A 31 6.32 -4.02 -0.63
CA ARG A 31 5.40 -3.51 0.38
C ARG A 31 4.70 -4.67 1.05
N ILE A 32 4.89 -4.78 2.36
CA ILE A 32 4.22 -5.77 3.21
C ILE A 32 3.10 -5.06 3.95
N ILE A 33 1.87 -5.59 3.84
CA ILE A 33 0.66 -5.02 4.40
C ILE A 33 0.08 -6.07 5.36
N PRO A 34 0.21 -5.88 6.68
CA PRO A 34 -0.47 -6.70 7.66
C PRO A 34 -1.99 -6.62 7.50
N LEU A 35 -2.64 -7.78 7.56
CA LEU A 35 -4.09 -7.91 7.62
C LEU A 35 -4.51 -8.01 9.08
N SER A 36 -5.24 -7.01 9.56
CA SER A 36 -5.74 -6.98 10.93
C SER A 36 -7.06 -6.22 11.00
N GLN A 37 -7.95 -6.66 11.90
CA GLN A 37 -9.16 -5.89 12.22
C GLN A 37 -8.84 -4.65 13.06
N THR A 38 -7.72 -4.66 13.78
CA THR A 38 -7.28 -3.55 14.62
C THR A 38 -5.94 -3.02 14.12
N LYS A 39 -5.89 -1.72 13.82
CA LYS A 39 -4.67 -1.04 13.43
C LYS A 39 -3.70 -1.02 14.61
N GLN A 40 -2.53 -1.63 14.45
CA GLN A 40 -1.39 -1.41 15.34
C GLN A 40 -0.44 -0.42 14.66
N ALA A 41 -0.70 0.88 14.85
CA ALA A 41 0.06 1.94 14.18
C ALA A 41 1.49 2.03 14.73
N LEU A 42 2.44 2.30 13.85
CA LEU A 42 3.78 2.70 14.25
C LEU A 42 3.75 4.07 14.97
N PRO A 43 4.66 4.31 15.94
CA PRO A 43 4.84 5.63 16.53
C PRO A 43 5.04 6.72 15.46
N GLU A 44 4.50 7.93 15.68
CA GLU A 44 4.46 9.01 14.67
C GLU A 44 5.84 9.44 14.14
N HIS A 45 6.89 9.29 14.96
CA HIS A 45 8.27 9.61 14.60
C HIS A 45 8.94 8.54 13.72
N ILE A 46 8.35 7.34 13.62
CA ILE A 46 8.80 6.29 12.71
C ILE A 46 8.03 6.45 11.40
N ARG A 47 8.73 6.93 10.38
CA ARG A 47 8.17 7.23 9.06
C ARG A 47 8.92 6.45 7.96
N PRO A 48 8.57 5.17 7.72
CA PRO A 48 9.16 4.40 6.63
C PRO A 48 8.92 5.08 5.28
N TRP A 49 9.79 4.88 4.30
CA TRP A 49 9.66 5.52 2.98
C TRP A 49 8.31 5.24 2.30
N MET A 50 7.79 4.02 2.47
CA MET A 50 6.49 3.59 1.94
C MET A 50 5.32 3.80 2.92
N GLY A 51 5.58 4.45 4.06
CA GLY A 51 4.64 4.64 5.15
C GLY A 51 4.34 3.36 5.95
N ASP A 52 3.47 3.52 6.93
CA ASP A 52 2.91 2.45 7.75
C ASP A 52 1.56 2.01 7.16
N SER A 53 1.53 0.82 6.56
CA SER A 53 0.36 0.29 5.85
C SER A 53 -0.35 -0.80 6.64
N TRP A 54 -1.67 -0.81 6.62
CA TRP A 54 -2.48 -1.89 7.19
C TRP A 54 -3.72 -2.14 6.34
N GLY A 55 -4.11 -3.41 6.23
CA GLY A 55 -5.19 -3.87 5.38
C GLY A 55 -6.32 -4.54 6.14
N ARG A 56 -7.55 -4.40 5.63
CA ARG A 56 -8.71 -5.19 6.03
C ARG A 56 -9.60 -5.49 4.82
N TRP A 57 -10.31 -6.61 4.88
CA TRP A 57 -11.32 -6.95 3.87
C TRP A 57 -12.67 -6.33 4.24
N GLU A 58 -13.29 -5.65 3.29
CA GLU A 58 -14.67 -5.19 3.33
C GLU A 58 -15.43 -5.86 2.17
N GLY A 59 -16.05 -7.01 2.44
CA GLY A 59 -16.62 -7.86 1.40
C GLY A 59 -15.53 -8.42 0.49
N ASP A 60 -15.60 -8.08 -0.79
CA ASP A 60 -14.64 -8.47 -1.84
C ASP A 60 -13.51 -7.45 -2.06
N THR A 61 -13.50 -6.37 -1.28
CA THR A 61 -12.60 -5.25 -1.46
C THR A 61 -11.58 -5.20 -0.33
N LEU A 62 -10.29 -5.20 -0.68
CA LEU A 62 -9.21 -4.94 0.26
C LEU A 62 -9.08 -3.44 0.45
N VAL A 63 -9.26 -2.98 1.68
CA VAL A 63 -9.05 -1.59 2.07
C VAL A 63 -7.72 -1.49 2.79
N VAL A 64 -6.80 -0.73 2.21
CA VAL A 64 -5.47 -0.47 2.77
C VAL A 64 -5.39 0.99 3.16
N GLU A 65 -5.07 1.24 4.43
CA GLU A 65 -4.76 2.58 4.91
C GLU A 65 -3.26 2.70 5.14
N THR A 66 -2.69 3.83 4.73
CA THR A 66 -1.28 4.17 4.92
C THR A 66 -1.15 5.49 5.65
N THR A 67 -0.35 5.50 6.72
CA THR A 67 0.03 6.70 7.49
C THR A 67 1.55 6.83 7.59
N ASN A 68 2.05 7.81 8.35
CA ASN A 68 3.48 8.00 8.63
C ASN A 68 4.35 8.10 7.36
N LEU A 69 3.82 8.72 6.31
CA LEU A 69 4.57 8.97 5.08
C LEU A 69 5.56 10.13 5.30
N PRO A 70 6.81 10.04 4.82
CA PRO A 70 7.75 11.16 4.85
C PRO A 70 7.23 12.34 4.05
N ILE A 71 7.50 13.55 4.50
CA ILE A 71 7.01 14.77 3.86
C ILE A 71 7.60 14.92 2.44
N GLU A 72 8.79 14.42 2.20
CA GLU A 72 9.48 14.37 0.90
C GLU A 72 8.70 13.52 -0.10
N GLN A 73 8.16 12.38 0.35
CA GLN A 73 7.28 11.51 -0.44
C GLN A 73 5.96 12.21 -0.75
N VAL A 74 5.31 12.83 0.24
CA VAL A 74 4.02 13.50 0.05
C VAL A 74 4.14 14.71 -0.89
N THR A 75 5.19 15.51 -0.73
CA THR A 75 5.45 16.71 -1.55
C THR A 75 5.87 16.38 -2.98
N ALA A 76 6.48 15.22 -3.23
CA ALA A 76 6.74 14.73 -4.60
C ALA A 76 5.43 14.52 -5.41
N TYR A 77 4.31 14.28 -4.73
CA TYR A 77 2.97 14.20 -5.32
C TYR A 77 2.14 15.47 -5.09
N SER A 78 2.78 16.62 -4.85
CA SER A 78 2.11 17.92 -4.55
C SER A 78 1.10 18.37 -5.61
N TRP A 79 1.23 17.91 -6.86
CA TRP A 79 0.24 18.15 -7.91
C TRP A 79 -1.08 17.41 -7.70
N LEU A 80 -1.07 16.28 -6.96
CA LEU A 80 -2.24 15.54 -6.50
C LEU A 80 -2.74 16.00 -5.13
N VAL A 81 -1.85 16.57 -4.30
CA VAL A 81 -2.14 16.93 -2.92
C VAL A 81 -1.61 18.35 -2.62
N PRO A 82 -2.46 19.39 -2.72
CA PRO A 82 -2.04 20.80 -2.54
C PRO A 82 -1.53 21.14 -1.13
N THR A 83 -1.70 20.24 -0.17
CA THR A 83 -1.31 20.43 1.23
C THR A 83 -0.50 19.21 1.67
N GLY A 84 0.83 19.32 1.53
CA GLY A 84 1.80 18.39 2.11
C GLY A 84 1.72 18.47 3.63
N SER A 85 0.73 17.80 4.22
CA SER A 85 0.58 17.68 5.66
C SER A 85 1.41 16.51 6.17
N GLU A 86 2.06 16.68 7.31
CA GLU A 86 2.76 15.59 7.98
C GLU A 86 1.82 14.48 8.50
N ASN A 87 0.53 14.81 8.64
CA ASN A 87 -0.52 13.86 9.02
C ASN A 87 -1.25 13.29 7.80
N PHE A 88 -0.57 13.25 6.65
CA PHE A 88 -1.15 12.74 5.43
C PHE A 88 -1.49 11.25 5.57
N LYS A 89 -2.68 10.91 5.08
CA LYS A 89 -3.24 9.56 5.11
C LYS A 89 -3.74 9.19 3.73
N VAL A 90 -3.36 8.00 3.28
CA VAL A 90 -3.83 7.41 2.01
C VAL A 90 -4.75 6.24 2.32
N ILE A 91 -5.89 6.17 1.64
CA ILE A 91 -6.76 4.99 1.64
C ILE A 91 -6.81 4.46 0.22
N GLU A 92 -6.30 3.25 0.01
CA GLU A 92 -6.35 2.50 -1.24
C GLU A 92 -7.45 1.43 -1.12
N ARG A 93 -8.22 1.23 -2.18
CA ARG A 93 -9.24 0.17 -2.27
C ARG A 93 -8.92 -0.70 -3.48
N PHE A 94 -8.66 -1.98 -3.23
CA PHE A 94 -8.34 -2.95 -4.27
C PHE A 94 -9.49 -3.95 -4.36
N THR A 95 -10.13 -3.97 -5.53
CA THR A 95 -11.15 -4.96 -5.86
C THR A 95 -10.66 -5.70 -7.09
N ARG A 96 -10.93 -7.00 -7.14
CA ARG A 96 -10.58 -7.82 -8.29
C ARG A 96 -11.37 -7.33 -9.51
N ALA A 97 -10.67 -6.96 -10.58
CA ALA A 97 -11.29 -6.39 -11.77
C ALA A 97 -12.04 -7.45 -12.59
N ASP A 98 -11.47 -8.65 -12.70
CA ASP A 98 -12.00 -9.73 -13.53
C ASP A 98 -11.50 -11.11 -13.08
N GLU A 99 -11.96 -12.14 -13.79
CA GLU A 99 -11.57 -13.52 -13.54
C GLU A 99 -10.13 -13.90 -13.92
N PHE A 100 -9.42 -13.03 -14.63
CA PHE A 100 -8.04 -13.25 -15.05
C PHE A 100 -7.04 -12.60 -14.10
N THR A 101 -7.51 -11.74 -13.20
CA THR A 101 -6.72 -11.19 -12.10
C THR A 101 -6.40 -12.30 -11.10
N SER A 102 -5.13 -12.67 -11.01
CA SER A 102 -4.63 -13.74 -10.13
C SER A 102 -3.92 -13.14 -8.92
N ILE A 103 -4.40 -13.48 -7.72
CA ILE A 103 -3.68 -13.24 -6.45
C ILE A 103 -2.99 -14.56 -6.11
N MET A 104 -1.67 -14.55 -5.92
CA MET A 104 -0.94 -15.75 -5.52
C MET A 104 -1.18 -15.98 -4.02
N ASN A 105 -1.77 -17.10 -3.64
CA ASN A 105 -1.92 -17.48 -2.24
C ASN A 105 -0.73 -18.34 -1.81
N SER A 106 -0.01 -17.98 -0.75
CA SER A 106 0.99 -18.88 -0.16
C SER A 106 0.36 -19.67 0.99
N GLN A 107 0.51 -20.99 0.96
CA GLN A 107 0.10 -21.90 2.04
C GLN A 107 1.06 -21.81 3.23
#